data_AF-A0A7S1ZV12-F1
#
_entry.id   AF-A0A7S1ZV12-F1
#
_cell.length_a   1.000
_cell.length_b   1.000
_cell.length_c   1.000
_cell.angle_alpha   90.00
_cell.angle_beta   90.00
_cell.angle_gamma   90.00
#
_symmetry.space_group_name_H-M   'P 1'
#
loop_
_entity.id
_entity.type
_entity.pdbx_description
1 polymer ?
#
loop_
_entity_poly.entity_id
_entity_poly.type
_entity_poly.pdbx_seq_one_letter_code
_entity_poly.pdbx_strand_id
1 'polypeptide(L)'
;TQRSINLIMASSFAKQRTTEALKHLQSIKPTDGFITESYLTTDGTTLIRLKRRGISLSEKGYLEIVHDASSTGCVVGITSYGAGNVGRGVVLVEKNGAVCRDLRNIRVILRNPAASNVGNLRAMQQEREDNITRGATEIISEEDNKQILQFFVLAVLGLIVLRSLTSALLGLYILGLPLLYMYAISTAPSLESFDAKKELKRVLRGENLPEDHPDKPRDWLSQTLARVAATVTTEVAGLGGYEVTMTDYLGACKVASVNLLAANQVFYWVGVFGKWRFVTRRD
;
A
#
# COMPACT_ATOMS: atom_id res chain seq x y z
N THR A 1 20.86 26.14 1.04
CA THR A 1 20.36 26.04 2.44
C THR A 1 19.14 26.93 2.69
N GLN A 2 19.19 28.24 2.44
CA GLN A 2 18.08 29.17 2.76
C GLN A 2 16.78 28.91 1.98
N ARG A 3 16.88 28.51 0.69
CA ARG A 3 15.71 28.09 -0.11
C ARG A 3 15.00 26.86 0.45
N SER A 4 15.76 25.90 0.97
CA SER A 4 15.22 24.68 1.59
C SER A 4 14.49 24.99 2.91
N ILE A 5 15.03 25.91 3.71
CA ILE A 5 14.41 26.36 4.96
C ILE A 5 13.06 27.05 4.70
N ASN A 6 13.00 27.93 3.69
CA ASN A 6 11.75 28.61 3.31
C ASN A 6 10.68 27.63 2.81
N LEU A 7 11.09 26.57 2.08
CA LEU A 7 10.18 25.51 1.64
C LEU A 7 9.63 24.68 2.80
N ILE A 8 10.48 24.34 3.77
CA ILE A 8 10.06 23.59 4.98
C ILE A 8 9.09 24.43 5.83
N MET A 9 9.36 25.73 5.99
CA MET A 9 8.44 26.61 6.71
C MET A 9 7.13 26.82 5.96
N ALA A 10 7.17 26.98 4.64
CA ALA A 10 5.94 27.12 3.84
C ALA A 10 5.05 25.87 3.94
N SER A 11 5.63 24.67 3.94
CA SER A 11 4.87 23.43 4.06
C SER A 11 4.27 23.22 5.45
N SER A 12 4.94 23.65 6.52
CA SER A 12 4.39 23.56 7.87
C SER A 12 3.17 24.48 8.05
N PHE A 13 3.24 25.72 7.54
CA PHE A 13 2.10 26.64 7.58
C PHE A 13 0.92 26.14 6.73
N ALA A 14 1.19 25.55 5.57
CA ALA A 14 0.16 24.97 4.72
C ALA A 14 -0.60 23.84 5.42
N LYS A 15 0.12 22.96 6.12
CA LYS A 15 -0.49 21.88 6.90
C LYS A 15 -1.35 22.42 8.05
N GLN A 16 -0.89 23.46 8.73
CA GLN A 16 -1.64 24.09 9.83
C GLN A 16 -2.95 24.72 9.34
N ARG A 17 -2.91 25.53 8.28
CA ARG A 17 -4.10 26.16 7.69
C ARG A 17 -5.11 25.14 7.16
N THR A 18 -4.61 24.08 6.54
CA THR A 18 -5.44 22.96 6.08
C THR A 18 -6.16 22.28 7.24
N THR A 19 -5.46 22.10 8.36
CA THR A 19 -6.04 21.51 9.58
C THR A 19 -7.12 22.41 10.17
N GLU A 20 -6.89 23.72 10.20
CA GLU A 20 -7.87 24.71 10.67
C GLU A 20 -9.12 24.74 9.79
N ALA A 21 -8.94 24.73 8.46
CA ALA A 21 -10.05 24.66 7.52
C ALA A 21 -10.87 23.38 7.70
N LEU A 22 -10.22 22.24 7.94
CA LEU A 22 -10.90 20.97 8.19
C LEU A 22 -11.70 21.00 9.50
N LYS A 23 -11.11 21.54 10.58
CA LYS A 23 -11.82 21.72 11.87
C LYS A 23 -13.05 22.60 11.72
N HIS A 24 -12.95 23.67 10.92
CA HIS A 24 -14.08 24.54 10.63
C HIS A 24 -15.20 23.81 9.87
N LEU A 25 -14.87 22.99 8.87
CA LEU A 25 -15.88 22.17 8.17
C LEU A 25 -16.57 21.17 9.10
N GLN A 26 -15.79 20.53 9.97
CA GLN A 26 -16.30 19.56 10.94
C GLN A 26 -17.19 20.21 12.02
N SER A 27 -16.96 21.48 12.37
CA SER A 27 -17.84 22.18 13.31
C SER A 27 -19.19 22.57 12.69
N ILE A 28 -19.23 22.88 11.38
CA ILE A 28 -20.49 23.21 10.69
C ILE A 28 -21.30 21.95 10.34
N LYS A 29 -20.63 20.90 9.83
CA LYS A 29 -21.27 19.64 9.38
C LYS A 29 -20.50 18.43 9.91
N PRO A 30 -20.64 18.06 11.19
CA PRO A 30 -19.85 16.99 11.80
C PRO A 30 -20.08 15.61 11.15
N THR A 31 -21.29 15.36 10.62
CA THR A 31 -21.67 14.08 10.02
C THR A 31 -21.31 13.95 8.54
N ASP A 32 -20.78 14.99 7.90
CA ASP A 32 -20.54 14.98 6.45
C ASP A 32 -19.25 14.28 6.02
N GLY A 33 -18.40 13.88 6.97
CA GLY A 33 -17.22 13.06 6.68
C GLY A 33 -16.21 13.77 5.77
N PHE A 34 -15.95 15.05 6.03
CA PHE A 34 -14.88 15.79 5.36
C PHE A 34 -13.51 15.26 5.81
N ILE A 35 -12.65 14.97 4.84
CA ILE A 35 -11.26 14.53 5.06
C ILE A 35 -10.34 15.19 4.03
N THR A 36 -9.07 15.38 4.38
CA THR A 36 -8.03 15.89 3.47
C THR A 36 -7.00 14.80 3.19
N GLU A 37 -6.64 14.62 1.93
CA GLU A 37 -5.62 13.66 1.48
C GLU A 37 -4.47 14.41 0.81
N SER A 38 -3.23 14.14 1.23
CA SER A 38 -2.03 14.67 0.59
C SER A 38 -1.40 13.63 -0.33
N TYR A 39 -1.00 14.03 -1.54
CA TYR A 39 -0.32 13.16 -2.48
C TYR A 39 0.82 13.91 -3.19
N LEU A 40 1.84 13.14 -3.63
CA LEU A 40 2.98 13.67 -4.36
C LEU A 40 2.73 13.56 -5.86
N THR A 41 2.92 14.65 -6.59
CA THR A 41 2.88 14.66 -8.06
C THR A 41 4.19 14.14 -8.64
N THR A 42 4.18 13.83 -9.94
CA THR A 42 5.39 13.48 -10.71
C THR A 42 6.49 14.53 -10.60
N ASP A 43 6.09 15.78 -10.39
CA ASP A 43 7.00 16.93 -10.30
C ASP A 43 7.57 17.11 -8.88
N GLY A 44 7.27 16.19 -7.97
CA GLY A 44 7.68 16.25 -6.56
C GLY A 44 6.93 17.31 -5.74
N THR A 45 5.89 17.94 -6.29
CA THR A 45 5.05 18.87 -5.53
C THR A 45 4.00 18.10 -4.73
N THR A 46 3.87 18.42 -3.45
CA THR A 46 2.81 17.84 -2.61
C THR A 46 1.53 18.65 -2.80
N LEU A 47 0.47 17.98 -3.25
CA LEU A 47 -0.85 18.56 -3.39
C LEU A 47 -1.82 17.95 -2.37
N ILE A 48 -2.85 18.70 -2.03
CA ILE A 48 -3.89 18.34 -1.07
C ILE A 48 -5.23 18.31 -1.80
N ARG A 49 -6.02 17.26 -1.53
CA ARG A 49 -7.37 17.09 -2.03
C ARG A 49 -8.37 17.03 -0.88
N LEU A 50 -9.46 17.78 -1.00
CA LEU A 50 -10.58 17.71 -0.08
C LEU A 50 -11.56 16.65 -0.57
N LYS A 51 -11.91 15.69 0.31
CA LYS A 51 -12.93 14.67 0.05
C LYS A 51 -14.10 14.85 1.02
N ARG A 52 -15.29 14.50 0.57
CA ARG A 52 -16.52 14.40 1.38
C ARG A 52 -17.05 12.97 1.24
N ARG A 53 -17.13 12.24 2.36
CA ARG A 53 -17.54 10.82 2.38
C ARG A 53 -16.73 9.95 1.41
N GLY A 54 -15.42 10.19 1.35
CA GLY A 54 -14.49 9.47 0.46
C GLY A 54 -14.48 9.94 -1.00
N ILE A 55 -15.41 10.80 -1.42
CA ILE A 55 -15.48 11.33 -2.78
C ILE A 55 -14.76 12.67 -2.86
N SER A 56 -13.82 12.77 -3.80
CA SER A 56 -13.07 13.99 -4.10
C SER A 56 -14.00 15.11 -4.57
N LEU A 57 -13.91 16.30 -3.95
CA LEU A 57 -14.69 17.46 -4.40
C LEU A 57 -14.18 18.04 -5.72
N SER A 58 -12.92 17.77 -6.06
CA SER A 58 -12.29 18.16 -7.32
C SER A 58 -11.28 17.11 -7.73
N GLU A 59 -11.14 16.90 -9.03
CA GLU A 59 -10.10 16.03 -9.59
C GLU A 59 -8.71 16.65 -9.43
N LYS A 60 -8.64 17.99 -9.45
CA LYS A 60 -7.41 18.76 -9.28
C LYS A 60 -7.00 18.81 -7.80
N GLY A 61 -5.70 18.74 -7.56
CA GLY A 61 -5.12 18.99 -6.24
C GLY A 61 -4.84 20.47 -6.02
N TYR A 62 -4.72 20.85 -4.75
CA TYR A 62 -4.44 22.22 -4.31
C TYR A 62 -3.15 22.27 -3.51
N LEU A 63 -2.45 23.41 -3.52
CA LEU A 63 -1.23 23.57 -2.72
C LEU A 63 -1.55 23.54 -1.22
N GLU A 64 -2.68 24.12 -0.84
CA GLU A 64 -3.23 24.09 0.52
C GLU A 64 -4.73 24.34 0.49
N ILE A 65 -5.43 24.00 1.58
CA ILE A 65 -6.84 24.32 1.77
C ILE A 65 -6.95 25.33 2.91
N VAL A 66 -7.67 26.44 2.70
CA VAL A 66 -7.73 27.55 3.64
C VAL A 66 -9.18 27.95 3.89
N HIS A 67 -9.53 28.20 5.15
CA HIS A 67 -10.78 28.84 5.52
C HIS A 67 -10.59 30.36 5.54
N ASP A 68 -11.28 31.06 4.65
CA ASP A 68 -11.22 32.51 4.55
C ASP A 68 -12.21 33.17 5.53
N ALA A 69 -11.85 33.16 6.81
CA ALA A 69 -12.66 33.75 7.87
C ALA A 69 -12.84 35.28 7.73
N SER A 70 -11.99 35.96 6.94
CA SER A 70 -11.93 37.43 6.91
C SER A 70 -12.85 38.05 5.87
N SER A 71 -13.04 37.39 4.72
CA SER A 71 -13.77 37.99 3.61
C SER A 71 -15.01 37.22 3.20
N THR A 72 -14.89 35.94 2.85
CA THR A 72 -16.00 35.16 2.29
C THR A 72 -16.63 34.16 3.25
N GLY A 73 -15.94 33.78 4.32
CA GLY A 73 -16.31 32.66 5.19
C GLY A 73 -16.32 31.31 4.48
N CYS A 74 -15.74 31.21 3.28
CA CYS A 74 -15.72 29.98 2.48
C CYS A 74 -14.42 29.20 2.70
N VAL A 75 -14.44 27.90 2.37
CA VAL A 75 -13.23 27.08 2.29
C VAL A 75 -12.75 27.00 0.85
N VAL A 76 -11.48 27.32 0.66
CA VAL A 76 -10.87 27.60 -0.64
C VAL A 76 -9.65 26.71 -0.83
N GLY A 77 -9.56 26.06 -1.99
CA GLY A 77 -8.36 25.36 -2.42
C GLY A 77 -7.42 26.32 -3.12
N ILE A 78 -6.22 26.55 -2.58
CA ILE A 78 -5.23 27.48 -3.14
C ILE A 78 -4.52 26.83 -4.32
N THR A 79 -4.57 27.47 -5.49
CA THR A 79 -3.93 26.98 -6.72
C THR A 79 -2.58 27.64 -6.98
N SER A 80 -2.39 28.88 -6.50
CA SER A 80 -1.14 29.62 -6.68
C SER A 80 -0.95 30.69 -5.61
N TYR A 81 0.29 30.87 -5.15
CA TYR A 81 0.68 31.97 -4.28
C TYR A 81 0.95 33.25 -5.09
N GLY A 82 0.39 34.38 -4.65
CA GLY A 82 0.67 35.71 -5.19
C GLY A 82 1.78 36.43 -4.41
N ALA A 83 2.01 37.70 -4.74
CA ALA A 83 2.91 38.54 -3.97
C ALA A 83 2.34 38.83 -2.57
N GLY A 84 3.18 38.68 -1.54
CA GLY A 84 2.80 38.85 -0.14
C GLY A 84 1.97 37.70 0.41
N ASN A 85 1.13 38.00 1.41
CA ASN A 85 0.26 37.03 2.08
C ASN A 85 -1.06 36.82 1.31
N VAL A 86 -1.00 36.64 0.00
CA VAL A 86 -2.18 36.56 -0.86
C VAL A 86 -2.12 35.28 -1.70
N GLY A 87 -3.15 34.46 -1.63
CA GLY A 87 -3.34 33.28 -2.46
C GLY A 87 -4.45 33.50 -3.49
N ARG A 88 -4.32 32.88 -4.67
CA ARG A 88 -5.45 32.68 -5.60
C ARG A 88 -5.91 31.25 -5.46
N GLY A 89 -7.21 31.04 -5.39
CA GLY A 89 -7.78 29.71 -5.21
C GLY A 89 -9.22 29.61 -5.70
N VAL A 90 -9.76 28.42 -5.55
CA VAL A 90 -11.12 28.06 -5.98
C VAL A 90 -11.96 27.75 -4.75
N VAL A 91 -13.18 28.27 -4.69
CA VAL A 91 -14.11 27.96 -3.59
C VAL A 91 -14.55 26.50 -3.69
N LEU A 92 -14.33 25.73 -2.62
CA LEU A 92 -14.70 24.31 -2.54
C LEU A 92 -15.97 24.11 -1.72
N VAL A 93 -16.10 24.84 -0.61
CA VAL A 93 -17.24 24.77 0.30
C VAL A 93 -17.65 26.17 0.68
N GLU A 94 -18.95 26.46 0.60
CA GLU A 94 -19.53 27.73 0.98
C GLU A 94 -19.63 27.89 2.50
N LYS A 95 -19.88 29.12 2.97
CA LYS A 95 -19.98 29.47 4.40
C LYS A 95 -20.97 28.65 5.23
N ASN A 96 -21.96 28.02 4.57
CA ASN A 96 -22.98 27.18 5.20
C ASN A 96 -22.58 25.69 5.24
N GLY A 97 -21.37 25.34 4.80
CA GLY A 97 -20.88 23.96 4.68
C GLY A 97 -21.37 23.24 3.42
N ALA A 98 -22.11 23.89 2.52
CA ALA A 98 -22.52 23.29 1.25
C ALA A 98 -21.35 23.26 0.25
N VAL A 99 -21.20 22.15 -0.46
CA VAL A 99 -20.21 22.02 -1.54
C VAL A 99 -20.56 23.00 -2.66
N CYS A 100 -19.57 23.79 -3.09
CA CYS A 100 -19.73 24.76 -4.15
C CYS A 100 -19.91 24.03 -5.49
N ARG A 101 -21.06 24.24 -6.15
CA ARG A 101 -21.35 23.62 -7.47
C ARG A 101 -20.59 24.33 -8.59
N ASP A 102 -20.53 25.66 -8.51
CA ASP A 102 -19.88 26.50 -9.50
C ASP A 102 -18.53 26.96 -8.96
N LEU A 103 -17.46 26.31 -9.42
CA LEU A 103 -16.09 26.58 -9.01
C LEU A 103 -15.69 28.01 -9.40
N ARG A 104 -15.80 28.95 -8.45
CA ARG A 104 -15.42 30.35 -8.62
C ARG A 104 -14.01 30.62 -8.10
N ASN A 105 -13.23 31.37 -8.87
CA ASN A 105 -11.90 31.82 -8.49
C ASN A 105 -12.00 33.02 -7.56
N ILE A 106 -11.34 32.96 -6.41
CA ILE A 106 -11.25 34.08 -5.47
C ILE A 106 -9.83 34.32 -5.00
N ARG A 107 -9.60 35.52 -4.47
CA ARG A 107 -8.33 35.92 -3.87
C ARG A 107 -8.50 35.87 -2.35
N VAL A 108 -7.62 35.14 -1.68
CA VAL A 108 -7.66 34.92 -0.23
C VAL A 108 -6.43 35.53 0.42
N ILE A 109 -6.60 36.19 1.57
CA ILE A 109 -5.48 36.67 2.38
C ILE A 109 -5.04 35.53 3.31
N LEU A 110 -3.83 35.03 3.09
CA LEU A 110 -3.23 33.94 3.85
C LEU A 110 -2.69 34.48 5.16
N ARG A 111 -3.47 34.35 6.24
CA ARG A 111 -2.97 34.72 7.57
C ARG A 111 -1.83 33.79 7.99
N ASN A 112 -0.75 34.37 8.49
CA ASN A 112 0.30 33.60 9.12
C ASN A 112 -0.17 33.25 10.55
N PRO A 113 -0.41 31.96 10.87
CA PRO A 113 -0.91 31.59 12.20
C PRO A 113 0.05 31.96 13.32
N ALA A 114 1.35 32.13 13.03
CA ALA A 114 2.34 32.60 14.00
C ALA A 114 2.11 34.06 14.43
N ALA A 115 1.56 34.91 13.55
CA ALA A 115 1.35 36.33 13.85
C ALA A 115 0.16 36.57 14.78
N SER A 116 -0.87 35.72 14.74
CA SER A 116 -2.07 35.83 15.59
C SER A 116 -1.81 35.51 17.07
N ASN A 117 -0.75 34.78 17.40
CA ASN A 117 -0.44 34.41 18.79
C ASN A 117 0.32 35.48 19.56
N VAL A 118 0.86 36.51 18.89
CA VAL A 118 1.61 37.58 19.57
C VAL A 118 0.68 38.51 20.37
N GLY A 119 -0.59 38.64 19.97
CA GLY A 119 -1.59 39.42 20.71
C GLY A 119 -2.10 38.74 21.99
N ASN A 120 -2.30 37.42 21.96
CA ASN A 120 -2.79 36.66 23.12
C ASN A 120 -1.67 36.28 24.11
N LEU A 121 -0.40 36.37 23.70
CA LEU A 121 0.74 36.17 24.60
C LEU A 121 0.82 37.25 25.70
N ARG A 122 0.35 38.48 25.48
CA ARG A 122 0.34 39.50 26.55
C ARG A 122 -0.73 39.29 27.61
N ALA A 123 -1.93 38.85 27.23
CA ALA A 123 -2.98 38.52 28.20
C ALA A 123 -2.70 37.21 28.96
N MET A 124 -2.00 36.26 28.32
CA MET A 124 -1.66 34.98 28.93
C MET A 124 -0.27 34.98 29.63
N GLN A 125 0.61 35.96 29.39
CA GLN A 125 1.86 36.12 30.16
C GLN A 125 1.60 36.73 31.55
N GLN A 126 0.59 37.59 31.70
CA GLN A 126 0.32 38.22 32.99
C GLN A 126 -0.32 37.27 34.02
N GLU A 127 -0.92 36.16 33.57
CA GLU A 127 -1.42 35.09 34.45
C GLU A 127 -0.44 33.90 34.56
N ARG A 128 0.66 33.91 33.79
CA ARG A 128 1.65 32.82 33.73
C ARG A 128 3.01 33.18 34.33
N GLU A 129 3.29 34.46 34.59
CA GLU A 129 4.47 34.86 35.39
C GLU A 129 4.39 34.41 36.86
N ASP A 130 3.18 34.25 37.42
CA ASP A 130 3.01 33.68 38.78
C ASP A 130 3.15 32.15 38.83
N ASN A 131 3.05 31.45 37.69
CA ASN A 131 3.12 29.99 37.63
C ASN A 131 4.40 29.43 36.96
N ILE A 132 5.12 30.22 36.16
CA ILE A 132 6.39 29.80 35.55
C ILE A 132 7.56 29.87 36.54
N THR A 133 7.48 30.71 37.57
CA THR A 133 8.52 30.79 38.62
C THR A 133 8.51 29.56 39.56
N ARG A 134 7.55 28.63 39.42
CA ARG A 134 7.51 27.35 40.16
C ARG A 134 7.69 26.09 39.30
N GLY A 135 7.74 26.19 37.98
CA GLY A 135 7.75 25.01 37.09
C GLY A 135 9.03 24.79 36.27
N ALA A 136 10.05 25.65 36.40
CA ALA A 136 11.24 25.63 35.54
C ALA A 136 12.54 25.31 36.30
N THR A 137 12.48 24.41 37.28
CA THR A 137 13.65 23.66 37.80
C THR A 137 13.16 22.35 38.43
N GLU A 138 12.39 21.54 37.71
CA GLU A 138 12.54 20.10 37.92
C GLU A 138 13.90 19.75 37.31
N ILE A 139 14.93 19.88 38.13
CA ILE A 139 16.24 19.30 37.87
C ILE A 139 15.94 17.82 37.62
N ILE A 140 16.01 17.39 36.35
CA ILE A 140 15.84 16.00 35.97
C ILE A 140 16.70 15.21 36.95
N SER A 141 16.03 14.42 37.78
CA SER A 141 16.69 13.71 38.87
C SER A 141 17.84 12.92 38.25
N GLU A 142 19.00 12.93 38.88
CA GLU A 142 20.19 12.24 38.38
C GLU A 142 19.90 10.75 38.09
N GLU A 143 18.92 10.18 38.81
CA GLU A 143 18.40 8.83 38.61
C GLU A 143 17.69 8.64 37.26
N ASP A 144 16.90 9.62 36.80
CA ASP A 144 16.19 9.54 35.51
C ASP A 144 17.17 9.59 34.34
N ASN A 145 18.23 10.41 34.47
CA ASN A 145 19.30 10.48 33.47
C ASN A 145 20.04 9.14 33.33
N LYS A 146 20.25 8.43 34.44
CA LYS A 146 20.89 7.11 34.44
C LYS A 146 20.02 6.06 33.72
N GLN A 147 18.71 6.09 33.92
CA GLN A 147 17.78 5.18 33.23
C GLN A 147 17.75 5.46 31.72
N ILE A 148 17.68 6.73 31.31
CA ILE A 148 17.70 7.11 29.88
C ILE A 148 18.99 6.62 29.23
N LEU A 149 20.13 6.78 29.90
CA LEU A 149 21.43 6.32 29.38
C LEU A 149 21.49 4.79 29.26
N GLN A 150 20.93 4.06 30.22
CA GLN A 150 20.84 2.59 30.14
C GLN A 150 19.98 2.13 28.96
N PHE A 151 18.81 2.72 28.76
CA PHE A 151 17.96 2.39 27.61
C PHE A 151 18.63 2.74 26.28
N PHE A 152 19.34 3.86 26.22
CA PHE A 152 20.08 4.25 25.03
C PHE A 152 21.18 3.24 24.70
N VAL A 153 21.99 2.83 25.68
CA VAL A 153 23.04 1.81 25.49
C VAL A 153 22.44 0.47 25.04
N LEU A 154 21.34 0.04 25.66
CA LEU A 154 20.65 -1.20 25.29
C LEU A 154 20.07 -1.13 23.87
N ALA A 155 19.51 0.01 23.47
CA ALA A 155 19.02 0.22 22.12
C ALA A 155 20.14 0.17 21.07
N VAL A 156 21.29 0.81 21.35
CA VAL A 156 22.47 0.76 20.46
C VAL A 156 22.99 -0.67 20.34
N LEU A 157 23.09 -1.41 21.45
CA LEU A 157 23.50 -2.81 21.44
C LEU A 157 22.53 -3.68 20.62
N GLY A 158 21.23 -3.47 20.81
CA GLY A 158 20.19 -4.15 20.04
C GLY A 158 20.30 -3.89 18.53
N LEU A 159 20.58 -2.64 18.13
CA LEU A 159 20.80 -2.29 16.72
C LEU A 159 22.05 -2.96 16.12
N ILE A 160 23.14 -3.07 16.90
CA ILE A 160 24.35 -3.77 16.47
C ILE A 160 24.08 -5.25 16.26
N VAL A 161 23.38 -5.91 17.19
CA VAL A 161 23.00 -7.33 17.07
C VAL A 161 22.08 -7.55 15.87
N LEU A 162 21.06 -6.71 15.69
CA LEU A 162 20.14 -6.81 14.57
C LEU A 162 20.85 -6.63 13.22
N ARG A 163 21.76 -5.65 13.12
CA ARG A 163 22.58 -5.43 11.93
C ARG A 163 23.47 -6.64 11.63
N SER A 164 24.09 -7.22 12.65
CA SER A 164 24.92 -8.42 12.51
C SER A 164 24.10 -9.61 12.02
N LEU A 165 22.92 -9.87 12.61
CA LEU A 165 22.03 -10.94 12.20
C LEU A 165 21.54 -10.76 10.75
N THR A 166 21.18 -9.54 10.38
CA THR A 166 20.75 -9.22 9.00
C THR A 166 21.89 -9.44 8.00
N SER A 167 23.11 -9.05 8.36
CA SER A 167 24.30 -9.29 7.53
C SER A 167 24.60 -10.79 7.37
N ALA A 168 24.44 -11.58 8.45
CA ALA A 168 24.63 -13.02 8.42
C ALA A 168 23.57 -13.72 7.54
N LEU A 169 22.30 -13.33 7.68
CA LEU A 169 21.21 -13.85 6.84
C LEU A 169 21.40 -13.49 5.36
N LEU A 170 21.87 -12.28 5.06
CA LEU A 170 22.19 -11.87 3.69
C LEU A 170 23.35 -12.68 3.12
N GLY A 171 24.39 -12.94 3.92
CA GLY A 171 25.50 -13.82 3.53
C GLY A 171 25.04 -15.25 3.25
N LEU A 172 24.17 -15.81 4.11
CA LEU A 172 23.54 -17.11 3.90
C LEU A 172 22.71 -17.13 2.61
N TYR A 173 21.99 -16.05 2.30
CA TYR A 173 21.19 -15.95 1.08
C TYR A 173 22.05 -15.93 -0.18
N ILE A 174 23.14 -15.16 -0.17
CA ILE A 174 24.10 -15.07 -1.29
C ILE A 174 24.73 -16.43 -1.59
N LEU A 175 25.02 -17.25 -0.56
CA LEU A 175 25.57 -18.60 -0.74
C LEU A 175 24.50 -19.66 -1.01
N GLY A 176 23.35 -19.54 -0.35
CA GLY A 176 22.27 -20.51 -0.38
C GLY A 176 21.48 -20.49 -1.68
N LEU A 177 21.27 -19.32 -2.29
CA LEU A 177 20.56 -19.22 -3.55
C LEU A 177 21.25 -19.95 -4.71
N PRO A 178 22.56 -19.75 -4.98
CA PRO A 178 23.26 -20.49 -6.03
C PRO A 178 23.24 -22.00 -5.79
N LEU A 179 23.38 -22.45 -4.54
CA LEU A 179 23.30 -23.87 -4.19
C LEU A 179 21.90 -24.43 -4.42
N LEU A 180 20.85 -23.71 -3.99
CA LEU A 180 19.46 -24.09 -4.21
C LEU A 180 19.13 -24.12 -5.70
N TYR A 181 19.64 -23.16 -6.47
CA TYR A 181 19.47 -23.10 -7.93
C TYR A 181 20.17 -24.27 -8.63
N MET A 182 21.42 -24.56 -8.28
CA MET A 182 22.14 -25.74 -8.78
C MET A 182 21.44 -27.04 -8.41
N TYR A 183 20.89 -27.13 -7.20
CA TYR A 183 20.08 -28.26 -6.76
C TYR A 183 18.77 -28.37 -7.56
N ALA A 184 18.09 -27.25 -7.82
CA ALA A 184 16.86 -27.23 -8.61
C ALA A 184 17.11 -27.67 -10.05
N ILE A 185 18.21 -27.23 -10.68
CA ILE A 185 18.61 -27.68 -12.02
C ILE A 185 18.94 -29.16 -12.02
N SER A 186 19.77 -29.63 -11.09
CA SER A 186 20.24 -31.02 -11.08
C SER A 186 19.13 -32.02 -10.79
N THR A 187 18.07 -31.58 -10.11
CA THR A 187 16.89 -32.40 -9.82
C THR A 187 15.71 -32.11 -10.73
N ALA A 188 15.79 -31.17 -11.69
CA ALA A 188 14.66 -30.90 -12.57
C ALA A 188 14.29 -32.15 -13.40
N PRO A 189 13.00 -32.52 -13.51
CA PRO A 189 12.60 -33.70 -14.27
C PRO A 189 12.97 -33.53 -15.77
N SER A 190 13.30 -34.62 -16.46
CA SER A 190 13.52 -34.58 -17.92
C SER A 190 12.21 -34.31 -18.66
N LEU A 191 12.25 -33.72 -19.85
CA LEU A 191 11.04 -33.47 -20.65
C LEU A 191 10.35 -34.79 -21.03
N GLU A 192 11.14 -35.82 -21.31
CA GLU A 192 10.67 -37.17 -21.65
C GLU A 192 9.99 -37.88 -20.47
N SER A 193 10.25 -37.46 -19.22
CA SER A 193 9.57 -38.04 -18.05
C SER A 193 8.11 -37.63 -17.92
N PHE A 194 7.66 -36.61 -18.68
CA PHE A 194 6.29 -36.15 -18.66
C PHE A 194 5.41 -36.97 -19.61
N ASP A 195 4.68 -37.93 -19.04
CA ASP A 195 3.62 -38.66 -19.74
C ASP A 195 2.31 -37.87 -19.62
N ALA A 196 2.02 -37.07 -20.64
CA ALA A 196 0.82 -36.23 -20.70
C ALA A 196 -0.48 -37.03 -20.52
N LYS A 197 -0.55 -38.24 -21.08
CA LYS A 197 -1.75 -39.11 -20.99
C LYS A 197 -1.94 -39.59 -19.55
N LYS A 198 -0.87 -40.03 -18.89
CA LYS A 198 -0.91 -40.47 -17.50
C LYS A 198 -1.23 -39.33 -16.54
N GLU A 199 -0.58 -38.18 -16.69
CA GLU A 199 -0.80 -37.01 -15.83
C GLU A 199 -2.21 -36.43 -16.01
N LEU A 200 -2.71 -36.37 -17.25
CA LEU A 200 -4.09 -35.95 -17.50
C LEU A 200 -5.09 -36.89 -16.85
N LYS A 201 -4.88 -38.22 -16.93
CA LYS A 201 -5.71 -39.21 -16.22
C LYS A 201 -5.72 -38.98 -14.70
N ARG A 202 -4.59 -38.62 -14.10
CA ARG A 202 -4.50 -38.31 -12.65
C ARG A 202 -5.32 -37.08 -12.28
N VAL A 203 -5.21 -36.02 -13.08
CA VAL A 203 -5.97 -34.77 -12.86
C VAL A 203 -7.47 -35.01 -13.02
N LEU A 204 -7.91 -35.69 -14.08
CA LEU A 204 -9.32 -36.00 -14.32
C LEU A 204 -9.93 -36.94 -13.27
N ARG A 205 -9.10 -37.71 -12.56
CA ARG A 205 -9.54 -38.53 -11.41
C ARG A 205 -9.66 -37.73 -10.11
N GLY A 206 -9.25 -36.46 -10.10
CA GLY A 206 -9.24 -35.62 -8.90
C GLY A 206 -8.12 -35.97 -7.91
N GLU A 207 -7.05 -36.63 -8.34
CA GLU A 207 -5.95 -37.08 -7.44
C GLU A 207 -5.21 -35.89 -6.80
N ASN A 208 -5.15 -34.75 -7.52
CA ASN A 208 -4.49 -33.53 -7.05
C ASN A 208 -5.40 -32.61 -6.22
N LEU A 209 -6.66 -32.97 -5.98
CA LEU A 209 -7.58 -32.17 -5.18
C LEU A 209 -7.37 -32.45 -3.67
N PRO A 210 -7.48 -31.43 -2.79
CA PRO A 210 -7.45 -31.64 -1.35
C PRO A 210 -8.58 -32.58 -0.91
N GLU A 211 -8.40 -33.28 0.20
CA GLU A 211 -9.38 -34.28 0.71
C GLU A 211 -10.78 -33.69 0.95
N ASP A 212 -10.86 -32.39 1.21
CA ASP A 212 -12.09 -31.66 1.46
C ASP A 212 -12.75 -31.02 0.22
N HIS A 213 -12.19 -31.22 -0.99
CA HIS A 213 -12.76 -30.62 -2.20
C HIS A 213 -14.11 -31.27 -2.58
N PRO A 214 -15.16 -30.49 -2.92
CA PRO A 214 -16.48 -31.04 -3.29
C PRO A 214 -16.42 -31.98 -4.50
N ASP A 215 -15.51 -31.73 -5.45
CA ASP A 215 -15.35 -32.55 -6.65
C ASP A 215 -14.46 -33.80 -6.45
N LYS A 216 -13.94 -34.04 -5.24
CA LYS A 216 -13.09 -35.22 -4.99
C LYS A 216 -13.97 -36.46 -4.75
N PRO A 217 -13.82 -37.55 -5.54
CA PRO A 217 -14.63 -38.75 -5.36
C PRO A 217 -14.31 -39.46 -4.04
N ARG A 218 -15.25 -39.45 -3.09
CA ARG A 218 -15.09 -40.06 -1.76
C ARG A 218 -15.47 -41.54 -1.74
N ASP A 219 -16.58 -41.89 -2.39
CA ASP A 219 -17.10 -43.25 -2.39
C ASP A 219 -16.46 -44.12 -3.49
N TRP A 220 -16.36 -45.42 -3.24
CA TRP A 220 -15.79 -46.39 -4.20
C TRP A 220 -16.50 -46.34 -5.57
N LEU A 221 -17.82 -46.12 -5.60
CA LEU A 221 -18.60 -45.93 -6.83
C LEU A 221 -18.18 -44.66 -7.56
N SER A 222 -18.09 -43.54 -6.86
CA SER A 222 -17.66 -42.26 -7.43
C SER A 222 -16.22 -42.34 -7.96
N GLN A 223 -15.33 -43.06 -7.27
CA GLN A 223 -13.97 -43.32 -7.73
C GLN A 223 -13.93 -44.19 -8.98
N THR A 224 -14.82 -45.19 -9.07
CA THR A 224 -14.92 -46.08 -10.23
C THR A 224 -15.46 -45.32 -11.45
N LEU A 225 -16.53 -44.53 -11.26
CA LEU A 225 -17.08 -43.66 -12.30
C LEU A 225 -16.07 -42.62 -12.76
N ALA A 226 -15.34 -41.99 -11.84
CA ALA A 226 -14.28 -41.05 -12.19
C ALA A 226 -13.16 -41.70 -12.99
N ARG A 227 -12.77 -42.95 -12.68
CA ARG A 227 -11.77 -43.69 -13.45
C ARG A 227 -12.25 -44.00 -14.87
N VAL A 228 -13.51 -44.41 -15.03
CA VAL A 228 -14.11 -44.69 -16.34
C VAL A 228 -14.24 -43.40 -17.15
N ALA A 229 -14.82 -42.36 -16.57
CA ALA A 229 -14.97 -41.04 -17.19
C ALA A 229 -13.61 -40.48 -17.62
N ALA A 230 -12.61 -40.49 -16.74
CA ALA A 230 -11.25 -40.06 -17.08
C ALA A 230 -10.68 -40.87 -18.26
N THR A 231 -10.89 -42.19 -18.29
CA THR A 231 -10.39 -43.04 -19.38
C THR A 231 -11.07 -42.67 -20.70
N VAL A 232 -12.40 -42.60 -20.73
CA VAL A 232 -13.17 -42.21 -21.92
C VAL A 232 -12.77 -40.82 -22.40
N THR A 233 -12.73 -39.82 -21.51
CA THR A 233 -12.32 -38.46 -21.86
C THR A 233 -10.91 -38.43 -22.42
N THR A 234 -9.96 -39.18 -21.85
CA THR A 234 -8.59 -39.22 -22.40
C THR A 234 -8.47 -39.95 -23.73
N GLU A 235 -9.29 -40.96 -24.01
CA GLU A 235 -9.28 -41.62 -25.32
C GLU A 235 -9.98 -40.77 -26.39
N VAL A 236 -11.10 -40.12 -26.04
CA VAL A 236 -11.79 -39.16 -26.92
C VAL A 236 -10.87 -37.96 -27.22
N ALA A 237 -10.16 -37.46 -26.20
CA ALA A 237 -9.10 -36.48 -26.39
C ALA A 237 -7.95 -37.00 -27.26
N GLY A 238 -7.60 -38.27 -27.14
CA GLY A 238 -6.61 -38.91 -28.01
C GLY A 238 -7.03 -38.94 -29.48
N LEU A 239 -8.32 -39.09 -29.76
CA LEU A 239 -8.88 -39.02 -31.12
C LEU A 239 -8.88 -37.59 -31.68
N GLY A 240 -9.21 -36.60 -30.85
CA GLY A 240 -9.17 -35.17 -31.21
C GLY A 240 -7.76 -34.57 -31.21
N GLY A 241 -6.78 -35.32 -30.71
CA GLY A 241 -5.44 -34.81 -30.39
C GLY A 241 -5.44 -33.96 -29.12
N TYR A 242 -4.34 -34.05 -28.37
CA TYR A 242 -3.97 -33.05 -27.38
C TYR A 242 -2.64 -32.44 -27.80
N GLU A 243 -2.49 -31.14 -27.63
CA GLU A 243 -1.23 -30.45 -27.88
C GLU A 243 -0.48 -30.32 -26.57
N VAL A 244 0.78 -30.76 -26.54
CA VAL A 244 1.66 -30.63 -25.38
C VAL A 244 2.70 -29.56 -25.69
N THR A 245 2.64 -28.44 -24.99
CA THR A 245 3.68 -27.41 -25.06
C THR A 245 4.47 -27.44 -23.76
N MET A 246 5.78 -27.66 -23.86
CA MET A 246 6.69 -27.62 -22.72
C MET A 246 7.60 -26.39 -22.82
N THR A 247 7.71 -25.64 -21.72
CA THR A 247 8.58 -24.47 -21.61
C THR A 247 9.59 -24.70 -20.50
N ASP A 248 10.87 -24.55 -20.80
CA ASP A 248 11.95 -24.65 -19.82
C ASP A 248 12.32 -23.25 -19.31
N TYR A 249 12.28 -23.07 -17.99
CA TYR A 249 12.68 -21.85 -17.30
C TYR A 249 14.04 -22.07 -16.65
N LEU A 250 15.09 -21.72 -17.42
CA LEU A 250 16.49 -21.74 -16.97
C LEU A 250 16.98 -23.11 -16.47
N GLY A 251 16.36 -24.21 -16.90
CA GLY A 251 16.72 -25.57 -16.50
C GLY A 251 16.26 -25.97 -15.10
N ALA A 252 15.88 -25.01 -14.24
CA ALA A 252 15.49 -25.26 -12.85
C ALA A 252 14.00 -25.61 -12.70
N CYS A 253 13.16 -25.12 -13.62
CA CYS A 253 11.73 -25.31 -13.61
C CYS A 253 11.24 -25.55 -15.02
N LYS A 254 10.39 -26.56 -15.21
CA LYS A 254 9.77 -26.85 -16.50
C LYS A 254 8.27 -26.74 -16.36
N VAL A 255 7.63 -26.05 -17.28
CA VAL A 255 6.16 -25.94 -17.32
C VAL A 255 5.67 -26.76 -18.49
N ALA A 256 4.79 -27.71 -18.24
CA ALA A 256 4.07 -28.42 -19.28
C ALA A 256 2.63 -27.90 -19.33
N SER A 257 2.16 -27.62 -20.53
CA SER A 257 0.77 -27.29 -20.80
C SER A 257 0.19 -28.31 -21.77
N VAL A 258 -1.00 -28.84 -21.43
CA VAL A 258 -1.72 -29.81 -22.27
C VAL A 258 -3.04 -29.17 -22.67
N ASN A 259 -3.18 -28.90 -23.97
CA ASN A 259 -4.39 -28.34 -24.55
C ASN A 259 -5.31 -29.46 -25.07
N LEU A 260 -6.49 -29.55 -24.48
CA LEU A 260 -7.56 -30.47 -24.83
C LEU A 260 -8.52 -29.81 -25.81
N LEU A 261 -8.25 -29.98 -27.10
CA LEU A 261 -9.02 -29.34 -28.18
C LEU A 261 -10.52 -29.69 -28.13
N ALA A 262 -10.85 -30.92 -27.77
CA ALA A 262 -12.25 -31.38 -27.68
C ALA A 262 -13.06 -30.68 -26.58
N ALA A 263 -12.41 -30.23 -25.52
CA ALA A 263 -13.06 -29.58 -24.37
C ALA A 263 -12.78 -28.07 -24.31
N ASN A 264 -11.93 -27.54 -25.19
CA ASN A 264 -11.37 -26.20 -25.11
C ASN A 264 -10.79 -25.88 -23.71
N GLN A 265 -10.02 -26.81 -23.15
CA GLN A 265 -9.42 -26.67 -21.82
C GLN A 265 -7.91 -26.81 -21.86
N VAL A 266 -7.20 -25.99 -21.10
CA VAL A 266 -5.73 -26.05 -20.95
C VAL A 266 -5.37 -26.42 -19.52
N PHE A 267 -4.52 -27.43 -19.38
CA PHE A 267 -4.05 -27.93 -18.10
C PHE A 267 -2.57 -27.59 -17.94
N TYR A 268 -2.16 -27.14 -16.76
CA TYR A 268 -0.78 -26.71 -16.48
C TYR A 268 -0.13 -27.56 -15.39
N TRP A 269 1.11 -27.98 -15.63
CA TRP A 269 1.98 -28.65 -14.69
C TRP A 269 3.31 -27.94 -14.56
N VAL A 270 3.88 -28.00 -13.36
CA VAL A 270 5.21 -27.50 -13.03
C VAL A 270 6.07 -28.68 -12.57
N GLY A 271 7.19 -28.88 -13.25
CA GLY A 271 8.21 -29.88 -12.97
C GLY A 271 9.39 -29.24 -12.24
N VAL A 272 9.54 -29.54 -10.95
CA VAL A 272 10.65 -29.07 -10.10
C VAL A 272 10.98 -30.18 -9.10
N PHE A 273 12.25 -30.34 -8.72
CA PHE A 273 12.70 -31.35 -7.75
C PHE A 273 12.26 -32.79 -8.10
N GLY A 274 12.37 -33.15 -9.38
CA GLY A 274 12.18 -34.50 -9.90
C GLY A 274 10.73 -34.94 -9.99
N LYS A 275 9.77 -34.03 -9.75
CA LYS A 275 8.34 -34.35 -9.74
C LYS A 275 7.57 -33.33 -10.55
N TRP A 276 6.62 -33.82 -11.34
CA TRP A 276 5.60 -33.00 -11.99
C TRP A 276 4.45 -32.79 -11.01
N ARG A 277 4.00 -31.54 -10.87
CA ARG A 277 2.86 -31.17 -10.04
C ARG A 277 1.87 -30.40 -10.88
N PHE A 278 0.60 -30.79 -10.81
CA PHE A 278 -0.48 -30.03 -11.43
C PHE A 278 -0.66 -28.69 -10.72
N VAL A 279 -0.87 -27.62 -11.48
CA VAL A 279 -1.02 -26.26 -10.97
C VAL A 279 -2.46 -25.78 -11.10
N THR A 280 -2.99 -25.77 -12.33
CA THR A 280 -4.32 -25.23 -12.60
C THR A 280 -4.87 -25.72 -13.94
N ARG A 281 -6.19 -25.63 -14.08
CA ARG A 281 -6.93 -25.73 -15.35
C ARG A 281 -7.40 -24.35 -15.76
N ARG A 282 -7.44 -24.08 -17.06
CA ARG A 282 -8.02 -22.88 -17.68
C ARG A 282 -9.06 -23.33 -18.71
N ASP A 283 -10.23 -22.71 -18.65
CA ASP A 283 -11.31 -22.83 -19.64
C ASP A 283 -11.18 -21.77 -20.75
#